data_AF-A0A922LVV7-F1
#
_entry.id   AF-A0A922LVV7-F1
#
_cell.length_a   1.000
_cell.length_b   1.000
_cell.length_c   1.000
_cell.angle_alpha   90.00
_cell.angle_beta   90.00
_cell.angle_gamma   90.00
#
_symmetry.space_group_name_H-M   'P 1'
#
loop_
_entity.id
_entity.type
_entity.pdbx_description
1 polymer ?
#
loop_
_entity_poly.entity_id
_entity_poly.type
_entity_poly.pdbx_seq_one_letter_code
_entity_poly.pdbx_strand_id
1 'polypeptide(L)'
;MFAQKKVSLPEGRQKIIILDEADSMTEGAQQALRRIMELYSRTTRFALACNDSSKLIEPIQSRCAVLRYARLTSAQVMARLLEVSRIEDVSYTEEGLEAIVFTADGDMRQVKFVLFLIT
;
A
#
# COMPACT_ATOMS: atom_id res chain seq x y z
N MET A 1 1.50 21.80 -8.74
CA MET A 1 0.70 21.51 -9.94
C MET A 1 0.32 20.04 -9.89
N PHE A 2 -0.87 19.71 -9.39
CA PHE A 2 -1.34 18.32 -9.27
C PHE A 2 -1.74 17.80 -10.68
N ALA A 3 -0.97 16.83 -11.21
CA ALA A 3 -1.17 16.07 -12.45
C ALA A 3 -1.00 16.82 -13.81
N GLN A 4 0.14 16.59 -14.47
CA GLN A 4 0.50 17.15 -15.79
C GLN A 4 0.14 16.27 -17.00
N LYS A 5 -0.41 15.06 -16.83
CA LYS A 5 -0.60 14.12 -17.96
C LYS A 5 -2.07 13.92 -18.31
N LYS A 6 -2.54 14.64 -19.34
CA LYS A 6 -3.88 14.46 -19.92
C LYS A 6 -3.88 13.22 -20.81
N VAL A 7 -4.23 12.07 -20.24
CA VAL A 7 -4.41 10.82 -21.01
C VAL A 7 -5.84 10.76 -21.55
N SER A 8 -6.02 10.66 -22.87
CA SER A 8 -7.32 10.30 -23.47
C SER A 8 -7.39 8.78 -23.55
N LEU A 9 -8.33 8.18 -22.84
CA LEU A 9 -8.54 6.73 -22.87
C LEU A 9 -9.64 6.39 -23.88
N PRO A 10 -9.58 5.21 -24.53
CA PRO A 10 -10.66 4.68 -25.37
C PRO A 10 -11.98 4.56 -24.61
N GLU A 11 -13.12 4.56 -25.31
CA GLU A 11 -14.42 4.32 -24.71
C GLU A 11 -14.45 3.01 -23.91
N GLY A 12 -14.99 3.07 -22.69
CA GLY A 12 -15.04 1.95 -21.74
C GLY A 12 -13.85 1.85 -20.77
N ARG A 13 -12.77 2.63 -20.94
CA ARG A 13 -11.66 2.67 -19.96
C ARG A 13 -11.79 3.84 -18.99
N GLN A 14 -11.73 3.52 -17.70
CA GLN A 14 -11.73 4.51 -16.62
C GLN A 14 -10.31 4.92 -16.27
N LYS A 15 -10.13 6.19 -15.94
CA LYS A 15 -8.85 6.70 -15.40
C LYS A 15 -8.70 6.22 -13.97
N ILE A 16 -7.51 5.80 -13.56
CA ILE A 16 -7.22 5.47 -12.17
C ILE A 16 -6.34 6.58 -11.61
N ILE A 17 -6.75 7.13 -10.47
CA ILE A 17 -5.95 8.06 -9.69
C ILE A 17 -5.57 7.34 -8.40
N ILE A 18 -4.28 7.22 -8.15
CA ILE A 18 -3.73 6.66 -6.92
C ILE A 18 -3.22 7.83 -6.09
N LEU A 19 -3.72 7.95 -4.86
CA LEU A 19 -3.24 8.89 -3.86
C LEU A 19 -2.64 8.09 -2.73
N ASP A 20 -1.34 8.24 -2.54
CA ASP A 20 -0.63 7.67 -1.40
C ASP A 20 -0.66 8.64 -0.22
N GLU A 21 -0.56 8.11 1.00
CA GLU A 21 -0.60 8.89 2.25
C GLU A 21 -1.80 9.85 2.35
N ALA A 22 -3.00 9.37 1.97
CA ALA A 22 -4.21 10.19 1.97
C ALA A 22 -4.59 10.71 3.38
N ASP A 23 -4.10 10.07 4.43
CA ASP A 23 -4.23 10.49 5.83
C ASP A 23 -3.38 11.71 6.20
N SER A 24 -2.38 12.06 5.39
CA SER A 24 -1.59 13.29 5.52
C SER A 24 -2.27 14.51 4.89
N MET A 25 -3.41 14.33 4.20
CA MET A 25 -4.15 15.44 3.59
C MET A 25 -4.95 16.23 4.63
N THR A 26 -4.94 17.55 4.50
CA THR A 26 -5.80 18.43 5.31
C THR A 26 -7.28 18.15 5.06
N GLU A 27 -8.14 18.38 6.06
CA GLU A 27 -9.59 18.15 5.93
C GLU A 27 -10.20 18.92 4.75
N GLY A 28 -9.77 20.15 4.51
CA GLY A 28 -10.22 20.95 3.36
C GLY A 28 -9.89 20.30 2.01
N ALA A 29 -8.71 19.68 1.90
CA ALA A 29 -8.32 18.95 0.70
C ALA A 29 -9.13 17.65 0.53
N GLN A 30 -9.42 16.95 1.63
CA GLN A 30 -10.30 15.77 1.60
C GLN A 30 -11.74 16.13 1.17
N GLN A 31 -12.28 17.26 1.62
CA GLN A 31 -13.59 17.74 1.19
C GLN A 31 -13.62 18.09 -0.31
N ALA A 32 -12.54 18.72 -0.82
CA ALA A 32 -12.41 18.97 -2.25
C ALA A 32 -12.32 17.64 -3.04
N LEU A 33 -11.54 16.68 -2.54
CA LEU A 33 -11.40 15.36 -3.15
C LEU A 33 -12.74 14.63 -3.22
N ARG A 34 -13.54 14.65 -2.15
CA ARG A 34 -14.91 14.09 -2.14
C ARG A 34 -15.74 14.64 -3.30
N ARG A 35 -15.73 15.96 -3.53
CA ARG A 35 -16.49 16.59 -4.63
C ARG A 35 -16.00 16.14 -6.00
N ILE A 36 -14.69 15.99 -6.17
CA ILE A 36 -14.08 15.48 -7.40
C ILE A 36 -14.48 14.01 -7.63
N MET A 37 -14.46 13.18 -6.58
CA MET A 37 -14.88 11.78 -6.65
C MET A 37 -16.34 11.63 -7.08
N GLU A 38 -17.23 12.49 -6.58
CA GLU A 38 -18.65 12.51 -6.97
C GLU A 38 -18.82 12.93 -8.45
N LEU A 39 -18.20 14.03 -8.86
CA LEU A 39 -18.29 14.58 -10.23
C LEU A 39 -17.74 13.63 -11.30
N TYR A 40 -16.62 12.96 -11.01
CA TYR A 40 -15.92 12.10 -11.98
C TYR A 40 -16.11 10.61 -11.70
N SER A 41 -17.09 10.22 -10.89
CA SER A 41 -17.39 8.82 -10.53
C SER A 41 -17.64 7.89 -11.71
N ARG A 42 -18.07 8.40 -12.86
CA ARG A 42 -18.31 7.60 -14.08
C ARG A 42 -17.05 7.39 -14.92
N THR A 43 -16.16 8.37 -14.95
CA THR A 43 -14.97 8.40 -15.83
C THR A 43 -13.68 7.99 -15.12
N THR A 44 -13.64 8.12 -13.79
CA THR A 44 -12.42 7.99 -12.98
C THR A 44 -12.68 7.14 -11.74
N ARG A 45 -11.71 6.30 -11.40
CA ARG A 45 -11.62 5.49 -10.19
C ARG A 45 -10.50 6.04 -9.32
N PHE A 46 -10.73 6.03 -8.01
CA PHE A 46 -9.77 6.51 -7.02
C PHE A 46 -9.30 5.33 -6.17
N ALA A 47 -8.00 5.23 -5.98
CA ALA A 47 -7.37 4.34 -5.03
C ALA A 47 -6.65 5.21 -4.00
N LEU A 48 -7.02 5.06 -2.73
CA LEU A 48 -6.43 5.82 -1.63
C LEU A 48 -5.65 4.84 -0.76
N ALA A 49 -4.36 5.09 -0.60
CA ALA A 49 -3.56 4.41 0.40
C ALA A 49 -3.42 5.33 1.62
N CYS A 50 -3.66 4.77 2.80
CA CYS A 50 -3.56 5.47 4.07
C CYS A 50 -3.11 4.47 5.14
N ASN A 51 -2.31 4.93 6.11
CA ASN A 51 -1.92 4.11 7.24
C ASN A 51 -3.05 4.01 8.27
N ASP A 52 -3.76 5.11 8.48
CA ASP A 52 -4.87 5.20 9.41
C ASP A 52 -6.16 5.65 8.70
N SER A 53 -7.11 4.72 8.54
CA SER A 53 -8.40 5.03 7.93
C SER A 53 -9.23 6.01 8.76
N SER A 54 -9.02 6.11 10.09
CA SER A 54 -9.80 6.99 10.96
C SER A 54 -9.58 8.48 10.67
N LYS A 55 -8.42 8.83 10.09
CA LYS A 55 -8.07 10.19 9.66
C LYS A 55 -8.75 10.61 8.35
N LEU A 56 -9.39 9.68 7.65
CA LEU A 56 -10.18 9.98 6.46
C LEU A 56 -11.61 10.36 6.85
N ILE A 57 -12.14 11.39 6.20
CA ILE A 57 -13.53 11.80 6.40
C ILE A 57 -14.50 10.65 6.02
N GLU A 58 -15.56 10.46 6.82
CA GLU A 58 -16.58 9.42 6.62
C GLU A 58 -17.16 9.40 5.19
N PRO A 59 -17.41 10.54 4.51
CA PRO A 59 -17.92 10.54 3.14
C PRO A 59 -17.01 9.81 2.13
N ILE A 60 -15.69 9.84 2.32
CA ILE A 60 -14.76 9.10 1.45
C ILE A 60 -14.82 7.62 1.78
N GLN A 61 -14.80 7.26 3.06
CA GLN A 61 -14.86 5.86 3.50
C GLN A 61 -16.14 5.16 3.02
N SER A 62 -17.29 5.83 3.10
CA SER A 62 -18.58 5.29 2.64
C SER A 62 -18.65 5.04 1.12
N ARG A 63 -17.84 5.75 0.33
CA ARG A 63 -17.82 5.65 -1.14
C ARG A 63 -16.75 4.70 -1.67
N CYS A 64 -15.83 4.26 -0.82
CA CYS A 64 -14.69 3.43 -1.19
C CYS A 64 -14.83 2.03 -0.58
N ALA A 65 -14.41 1.01 -1.33
CA ALA A 65 -14.19 -0.31 -0.74
C ALA A 65 -12.94 -0.25 0.15
N VAL A 66 -13.13 -0.42 1.46
CA VAL A 66 -12.02 -0.39 2.41
C VAL A 66 -11.36 -1.77 2.45
N LEU A 67 -10.14 -1.84 1.93
CA LEU A 67 -9.28 -3.02 2.05
C LEU A 67 -8.33 -2.80 3.22
N ARG A 68 -8.53 -3.56 4.30
CA ARG A 68 -7.65 -3.51 5.48
C ARG A 68 -6.53 -4.54 5.32
N TYR A 69 -5.30 -4.06 5.22
CA TYR A 69 -4.12 -4.91 5.27
C TYR A 69 -3.72 -5.10 6.73
N ALA A 70 -3.78 -6.35 7.20
CA ALA A 70 -3.22 -6.72 8.50
C ALA A 70 -1.71 -6.95 8.38
N ARG A 71 -1.02 -6.92 9.51
CA ARG A 71 0.37 -7.36 9.59
C ARG A 71 0.49 -8.80 9.11
N LEU A 72 1.60 -9.11 8.45
CA LEU A 72 1.84 -10.45 7.95
C LEU A 72 2.13 -11.39 9.11
N THR A 73 1.62 -12.62 9.01
CA THR A 73 1.93 -13.64 10.02
C THR A 73 3.38 -14.10 9.89
N SER A 74 3.99 -14.53 10.98
CA SER A 74 5.36 -15.05 10.99
C SER A 74 5.57 -16.16 9.96
N ALA A 75 4.56 -17.00 9.74
CA ALA A 75 4.58 -18.05 8.72
C ALA A 75 4.61 -17.48 7.28
N GLN A 76 3.85 -16.43 7.00
CA GLN A 76 3.85 -15.76 5.68
C GLN A 76 5.18 -15.05 5.42
N VAL A 77 5.76 -14.42 6.44
CA VAL A 77 7.07 -13.77 6.35
C VAL A 77 8.16 -14.82 6.10
N MET A 78 8.16 -15.92 6.85
CA MET A 78 9.10 -17.02 6.68
C MET A 78 9.01 -17.63 5.27
N ALA A 79 7.81 -17.90 4.78
CA ALA A 79 7.62 -18.44 3.43
C ALA A 79 8.20 -17.52 2.35
N ARG A 80 8.04 -16.19 2.50
CA ARG A 80 8.63 -15.23 1.57
C ARG A 80 10.14 -15.09 1.72
N LEU A 81 10.68 -15.16 2.94
CA LEU A 81 12.12 -15.19 3.16
C LEU A 81 12.77 -16.37 2.46
N LEU A 82 12.23 -17.58 2.63
CA LEU A 82 12.74 -18.79 1.97
C LEU A 82 12.71 -18.68 0.44
N GLU A 83 11.68 -18.04 -0.12
CA GLU A 83 11.61 -17.80 -1.56
C GLU A 83 12.67 -16.81 -2.04
N VAL A 84 12.87 -15.70 -1.31
CA VAL A 84 13.89 -14.69 -1.66
C VAL A 84 15.29 -15.27 -1.49
N SER A 85 15.58 -15.98 -0.40
CA SER A 85 16.88 -16.64 -0.17
C SER A 85 17.22 -17.64 -1.28
N ARG A 86 16.21 -18.33 -1.84
CA ARG A 86 16.40 -19.25 -2.98
C ARG A 86 16.70 -18.51 -4.28
N ILE A 87 16.08 -17.34 -4.50
CA ILE A 87 16.28 -16.54 -5.72
C ILE A 87 17.65 -15.86 -5.70
N GLU A 88 18.05 -15.34 -4.54
CA GLU A 88 19.31 -14.61 -4.35
C GLU A 88 20.51 -15.53 -4.05
N ASP A 89 20.29 -16.85 -3.94
CA ASP A 89 21.29 -17.88 -3.60
C ASP A 89 22.13 -17.55 -2.35
N VAL A 90 21.44 -17.04 -1.31
CA VAL A 90 22.06 -16.63 -0.05
C VAL A 90 22.11 -17.81 0.92
N SER A 91 23.27 -18.06 1.51
CA SER A 91 23.41 -19.02 2.61
C SER A 91 22.72 -18.50 3.88
N TYR A 92 21.77 -19.27 4.42
CA TYR A 92 21.05 -18.93 5.65
C TYR A 92 21.09 -20.07 6.66
N THR A 93 20.94 -19.72 7.94
CA THR A 93 20.67 -20.66 9.03
C THR A 93 19.20 -20.53 9.46
N GLU A 94 18.58 -21.62 9.90
CA GLU A 94 17.18 -21.58 10.39
C GLU A 94 17.02 -20.62 11.57
N GLU A 95 17.97 -20.63 12.51
CA GLU A 95 18.02 -19.71 13.66
C GLU A 95 18.11 -18.24 13.21
N GLY A 96 18.87 -17.96 12.14
CA GLY A 96 18.99 -16.62 11.57
C GLY A 96 17.68 -16.14 10.95
N LEU A 97 16.99 -17.01 10.22
CA LEU A 97 15.67 -16.68 9.65
C LEU A 97 14.62 -16.44 10.74
N GLU A 98 14.59 -17.25 11.79
CA GLU A 98 13.70 -17.04 12.93
C GLU A 98 13.98 -15.70 13.64
N ALA A 99 15.25 -15.34 13.83
CA ALA A 99 15.64 -14.06 14.40
C ALA A 99 15.18 -12.87 13.53
N ILE A 100 15.27 -12.98 12.20
CA ILE A 100 14.77 -11.95 11.27
C ILE A 100 13.25 -11.83 11.38
N VAL A 101 12.52 -12.95 11.38
CA VAL A 101 11.06 -12.96 11.51
C VAL A 101 10.63 -12.35 12.85
N PHE A 102 11.35 -12.66 13.93
CA PHE A 102 11.10 -12.11 15.26
C PHE A 102 11.35 -10.59 15.30
N THR A 103 12.45 -10.13 14.70
CA THR A 103 12.83 -8.70 14.68
C THR A 103 11.91 -7.86 13.78
N ALA A 104 11.34 -8.47 12.74
CA ALA A 104 10.52 -7.76 11.77
C ALA A 104 9.08 -7.44 12.22
N ASP A 105 8.57 -8.08 13.27
CA ASP A 105 7.22 -7.83 13.85
C ASP A 105 6.08 -7.72 12.80
N GLY A 106 6.18 -8.53 11.73
CA GLY A 106 5.22 -8.58 10.62
C GLY A 106 5.35 -7.49 9.55
N ASP A 107 6.39 -6.64 9.58
CA ASP A 107 6.71 -5.67 8.54
C ASP A 107 7.74 -6.21 7.53
N MET A 108 7.28 -6.56 6.34
CA MET A 108 8.15 -7.03 5.25
C MET A 108 9.18 -5.99 4.77
N ARG A 109 8.97 -4.70 5.03
CA ARG A 109 9.99 -3.67 4.70
C ARG A 109 11.22 -3.86 5.58
N GLN A 110 11.03 -4.16 6.86
CA GLN A 110 12.12 -4.46 7.79
C GLN A 110 12.83 -5.76 7.40
N VAL A 111 12.06 -6.79 7.02
CA VAL A 111 12.60 -8.09 6.60
C VAL A 111 13.59 -7.95 5.44
N LYS A 112 13.23 -7.20 4.40
CA LYS A 112 14.11 -6.98 3.25
C LYS A 112 15.40 -6.26 3.64
N PHE A 113 15.29 -5.27 4.53
CA PHE A 113 16.44 -4.49 4.98
C PHE A 113 17.43 -5.37 5.77
N VAL A 114 16.92 -6.22 6.67
CA VAL A 114 17.76 -7.11 7.47
C VAL A 114 18.40 -8.21 6.62
N LEU A 115 17.66 -8.80 5.66
CA LEU A 115 18.22 -9.82 4.76
C LEU A 115 19.39 -9.26 3.93
N PHE A 116 19.26 -8.03 3.44
CA PHE A 116 20.31 -7.37 2.64
C PHE A 116 21.53 -6.95 3.47
N LEU A 117 21.40 -6.83 4.80
CA LEU A 117 22.53 -6.54 5.68
C LEU A 117 23.35 -7.80 6.06
N ILE A 118 22.77 -8.99 5.88
CA ILE A 118 23.38 -10.27 6.26
C ILE A 118 24.03 -10.97 5.04
N THR A 119 23.69 -10.54 3.83
CA THR A 119 24.34 -10.95 2.56
C THR A 119 25.57 -10.09 2.29
#